data_AF-A0A1J3CD89-F1
#
_entry.id   AF-A0A1J3CD89-F1
#
_cell.length_a   1.000
_cell.length_b   1.000
_cell.length_c   1.000
_cell.angle_alpha   90.00
_cell.angle_beta   90.00
_cell.angle_gamma   90.00
#
_symmetry.space_group_name_H-M   'P 1'
#
loop_
_entity.id
_entity.type
_entity.pdbx_description
1 polymer ?
#
loop_
_entity_poly.entity_id
_entity_poly.type
_entity_poly.pdbx_seq_one_letter_code
_entity_poly.pdbx_strand_id
1 'polypeptide(L)'
;MALTLCGRARRLVSGTSVHKNGFLHRLQQTGSDRFQLGEAKAVSLLPRRTNMVQELGIREELMQINREIETGYDFLGEMRQRFLRFKRQKYLPEIEKFQALAVAQAPKVMVIGCADSRVCPSYVLGFQPGEAFTIRNVANLVTPIQNGSTETNSALEFAVTTLQVENIIVMGHSNCGGIAALMNHQNHQEQHSSLVERWVMNGKAAKLRTQADLSHLSFDEQCKNCEKESIKDSVMNLITYPWIRDRVKRGEVKIHGCYYNLSDCSLEKWRLSSDKNNNGFFLSDREIWS
;
A
#
# COMPACT_ATOMS: atom_id res chain seq x y z
N MET A 1 -15.02 35.42 31.15
CA MET A 1 -16.31 35.66 31.85
C MET A 1 -17.38 34.98 31.02
N ALA A 2 -18.17 33.97 31.41
CA ALA A 2 -18.41 33.17 32.61
C ALA A 2 -18.95 31.81 32.08
N LEU A 3 -18.47 30.61 32.44
CA LEU A 3 -18.71 29.79 33.65
C LEU A 3 -20.19 29.57 34.04
N THR A 4 -20.73 28.38 33.74
CA THR A 4 -21.53 27.46 34.63
C THR A 4 -21.92 26.22 33.79
N LEU A 5 -21.45 24.97 33.99
CA LEU A 5 -21.52 23.99 35.09
C LEU A 5 -22.92 23.52 35.51
N CYS A 6 -23.19 22.23 35.23
CA CYS A 6 -23.48 21.14 36.20
C CYS A 6 -24.71 20.28 35.86
N GLY A 7 -24.60 18.96 36.06
CA GLY A 7 -25.78 18.08 36.16
C GLY A 7 -25.57 16.60 35.82
N ARG A 8 -24.89 15.84 36.69
CA ARG A 8 -24.93 14.35 36.73
C ARG A 8 -26.18 13.89 37.50
N ALA A 9 -26.82 12.79 37.08
CA ALA A 9 -27.38 11.79 38.00
C ALA A 9 -27.71 10.46 37.29
N ARG A 10 -27.59 9.36 38.04
CA ARG A 10 -27.71 7.94 37.66
C ARG A 10 -28.87 7.31 38.47
N ARG A 11 -29.36 6.13 37.99
CA ARG A 11 -29.99 4.99 38.73
C ARG A 11 -31.47 5.14 39.17
N LEU A 12 -32.35 4.12 39.27
CA LEU A 12 -32.39 2.65 39.14
C LEU A 12 -33.88 2.16 39.05
N VAL A 13 -34.15 1.14 38.20
CA VAL A 13 -34.79 -0.19 38.46
C VAL A 13 -36.31 -0.36 38.76
N SER A 14 -36.94 -1.28 38.00
CA SER A 14 -37.57 -2.57 38.43
C SER A 14 -38.37 -3.17 37.24
N GLY A 15 -38.51 -4.49 37.00
CA GLY A 15 -38.05 -5.69 37.71
C GLY A 15 -38.32 -7.00 36.93
N THR A 16 -37.67 -8.07 37.43
CA THR A 16 -38.04 -9.53 37.54
C THR A 16 -38.54 -10.31 36.31
N SER A 17 -38.12 -11.55 35.99
CA SER A 17 -38.02 -12.77 36.82
C SER A 17 -37.20 -13.91 36.13
N VAL A 18 -36.19 -14.48 36.80
CA VAL A 18 -36.02 -15.88 37.30
C VAL A 18 -35.73 -17.01 36.29
N HIS A 19 -34.53 -17.61 36.39
CA HIS A 19 -34.34 -19.06 36.66
C HIS A 19 -32.93 -19.36 37.21
N LYS A 20 -32.85 -20.39 38.07
CA LYS A 20 -31.82 -20.72 39.08
C LYS A 20 -30.73 -21.71 38.63
N ASN A 21 -29.59 -21.66 39.36
CA ASN A 21 -28.64 -22.73 39.80
C ASN A 21 -27.18 -22.33 39.47
N GLY A 22 -26.19 -22.19 40.37
CA GLY A 22 -26.07 -22.44 41.80
C GLY A 22 -24.87 -23.35 42.10
N PHE A 23 -23.68 -22.82 42.44
CA PHE A 23 -22.78 -23.34 43.49
C PHE A 23 -21.56 -22.41 43.72
N LEU A 24 -21.27 -22.11 44.99
CA LEU A 24 -20.16 -21.28 45.50
C LEU A 24 -19.57 -21.98 46.72
N HIS A 25 -18.24 -21.95 46.89
CA HIS A 25 -17.50 -22.12 48.15
C HIS A 25 -16.00 -21.88 47.85
N ARG A 26 -15.10 -21.33 48.67
CA ARG A 26 -15.06 -20.48 49.88
C ARG A 26 -13.57 -20.11 50.08
N LEU A 27 -13.26 -18.94 50.62
CA LEU A 27 -11.91 -18.38 50.92
C LEU A 27 -11.06 -19.18 51.92
N GLN A 28 -9.72 -19.07 51.83
CA GLN A 28 -8.82 -18.85 52.98
C GLN A 28 -7.38 -18.38 52.58
N GLN A 29 -6.77 -17.54 53.44
CA GLN A 29 -5.44 -16.90 53.35
C GLN A 29 -4.31 -17.77 53.96
N THR A 30 -3.02 -17.47 53.66
CA THR A 30 -1.91 -17.08 54.60
C THR A 30 -0.50 -17.41 54.04
N GLY A 31 0.52 -16.58 54.35
CA GLY A 31 1.91 -17.04 54.58
C GLY A 31 3.05 -16.34 53.80
N SER A 32 3.90 -15.59 54.52
CA SER A 32 5.19 -15.02 54.09
C SER A 32 6.34 -16.03 54.23
N ASP A 33 7.46 -15.84 53.50
CA ASP A 33 8.81 -15.85 54.10
C ASP A 33 9.94 -15.38 53.17
N ARG A 34 11.00 -14.90 53.82
CA ARG A 34 12.16 -14.12 53.37
C ARG A 34 13.43 -14.98 53.48
N PHE A 35 14.42 -14.85 52.59
CA PHE A 35 15.81 -15.29 52.87
C PHE A 35 16.85 -14.37 52.22
N GLN A 36 18.00 -14.21 52.88
CA GLN A 36 19.04 -13.18 52.69
C GLN A 36 20.46 -13.82 52.75
N LEU A 37 21.49 -13.06 52.33
CA LEU A 37 22.98 -13.17 52.54
C LEU A 37 23.77 -13.93 51.44
N GLY A 38 25.00 -13.53 51.02
CA GLY A 38 25.97 -12.50 51.46
C GLY A 38 27.18 -12.35 50.49
N GLU A 39 28.10 -11.43 50.78
CA GLU A 39 29.30 -11.05 49.97
C GLU A 39 30.61 -11.80 50.34
N ALA A 40 31.58 -11.90 49.41
CA ALA A 40 33.05 -11.92 49.69
C ALA A 40 33.94 -11.71 48.43
N LYS A 41 35.20 -11.29 48.67
CA LYS A 41 36.20 -10.56 47.84
C LYS A 41 37.08 -11.36 46.83
N ALA A 42 37.78 -10.60 45.97
CA ALA A 42 38.66 -10.96 44.84
C ALA A 42 40.10 -11.45 45.15
N VAL A 43 40.72 -12.18 44.19
CA VAL A 43 42.20 -12.26 43.95
C VAL A 43 42.49 -12.51 42.45
N SER A 44 43.50 -11.82 41.90
CA SER A 44 44.01 -11.86 40.53
C SER A 44 45.06 -12.95 40.26
N LEU A 45 45.05 -13.57 39.07
CA LEU A 45 46.19 -14.32 38.50
C LEU A 45 46.28 -14.07 36.98
N LEU A 46 47.41 -13.53 36.51
CA LEU A 46 47.81 -13.49 35.09
C LEU A 46 48.48 -14.82 34.71
N PRO A 47 48.34 -15.30 33.45
CA PRO A 47 49.57 -15.56 32.70
C PRO A 47 49.52 -15.34 31.17
N ARG A 48 50.67 -14.83 30.68
CA ARG A 48 51.43 -15.10 29.44
C ARG A 48 50.72 -15.34 28.10
N ARG A 49 51.05 -14.45 27.15
CA ARG A 49 50.90 -14.57 25.69
C ARG A 49 51.73 -15.72 25.11
N THR A 50 51.09 -16.53 24.26
CA THR A 50 51.72 -17.18 23.10
C THR A 50 50.74 -17.12 21.91
N ASN A 51 51.30 -16.99 20.71
CA ASN A 51 50.69 -16.48 19.48
C ASN A 51 49.40 -17.18 19.03
N MET A 52 48.26 -16.53 19.24
CA MET A 52 46.95 -16.93 18.70
C MET A 52 46.64 -16.28 17.34
N VAL A 53 47.43 -15.29 16.91
CA VAL A 53 47.10 -14.39 15.78
C VAL A 53 47.41 -15.03 14.40
N GLN A 54 48.34 -15.98 14.31
CA GLN A 54 48.72 -16.59 13.02
C GLN A 54 47.87 -17.79 12.63
N GLU A 55 47.41 -18.62 13.58
CA GLU A 55 46.50 -19.75 13.29
C GLU A 55 45.05 -19.31 13.05
N LEU A 56 44.63 -18.16 13.59
CA LEU A 56 43.30 -17.60 13.35
C LEU A 56 43.16 -17.01 11.94
N GLY A 57 44.21 -16.38 11.39
CA GLY A 57 44.16 -15.78 10.05
C GLY A 57 44.00 -16.81 8.93
N ILE A 58 44.72 -17.94 9.02
CA ILE A 58 44.66 -19.01 8.00
C ILE A 58 43.33 -19.79 8.09
N ARG A 59 42.79 -19.96 9.31
CA ARG A 59 41.47 -20.57 9.51
C ARG A 59 40.32 -19.68 9.05
N GLU A 60 40.40 -18.36 9.23
CA GLU A 60 39.38 -17.43 8.76
C GLU A 60 39.34 -17.36 7.23
N GLU A 61 40.48 -17.28 6.54
CA GLU A 61 40.51 -17.25 5.08
C GLU A 61 40.07 -18.58 4.44
N LEU A 62 40.49 -19.73 4.96
CA LEU A 62 40.02 -21.04 4.47
C LEU A 62 38.56 -21.34 4.83
N MET A 63 38.04 -20.82 5.95
CA MET A 63 36.61 -20.90 6.27
C MET A 63 35.76 -19.89 5.48
N GLN A 64 36.36 -18.81 4.96
CA GLN A 64 35.68 -17.89 4.03
C GLN A 64 35.54 -18.58 2.67
N ILE A 65 36.63 -19.15 2.15
CA ILE A 65 36.67 -19.81 0.83
C ILE A 65 35.78 -21.07 0.80
N ASN A 66 35.71 -21.85 1.88
CA ASN A 66 34.83 -23.03 1.95
C ASN A 66 33.36 -22.72 2.29
N ARG A 67 33.00 -21.49 2.69
CA ARG A 67 31.59 -21.09 2.86
C ARG A 67 30.95 -20.56 1.58
N GLU A 68 31.76 -20.25 0.58
CA GLU A 68 31.28 -19.71 -0.70
C GLU A 68 30.80 -20.80 -1.67
N ILE A 69 30.98 -22.09 -1.36
CA ILE A 69 30.68 -23.19 -2.30
C ILE A 69 29.31 -23.87 -2.08
N GLU A 70 28.59 -23.64 -0.97
CA GLU A 70 27.28 -24.31 -0.73
C GLU A 70 26.17 -23.44 -0.09
N THR A 71 26.31 -22.12 -0.04
CA THR A 71 25.38 -21.29 0.73
C THR A 71 24.21 -20.76 -0.10
N GLY A 72 23.02 -21.31 0.17
CA GLY A 72 21.76 -20.73 -0.29
C GLY A 72 21.69 -19.24 0.07
N TYR A 73 21.22 -18.44 -0.89
CA TYR A 73 21.04 -17.00 -0.77
C TYR A 73 20.30 -16.61 0.52
N ASP A 74 20.99 -15.91 1.44
CA ASP A 74 20.40 -15.36 2.68
C ASP A 74 19.59 -14.09 2.39
N PHE A 75 18.38 -14.29 1.89
CA PHE A 75 17.44 -13.21 1.56
C PHE A 75 17.14 -12.28 2.76
N LEU A 76 16.93 -12.86 3.96
CA LEU A 76 16.62 -12.07 5.16
C LEU A 76 17.83 -11.24 5.61
N GLY A 77 19.03 -11.81 5.53
CA GLY A 77 20.28 -11.10 5.76
C GLY A 77 20.46 -9.91 4.81
N GLU A 78 20.15 -10.09 3.52
CA GLU A 78 20.19 -8.99 2.56
C GLU A 78 19.16 -7.90 2.88
N MET A 79 17.91 -8.28 3.20
CA MET A 79 16.88 -7.31 3.59
C MET A 79 17.30 -6.50 4.82
N ARG A 80 17.92 -7.14 5.82
CA ARG A 80 18.49 -6.45 6.98
C ARG A 80 19.53 -5.42 6.54
N GLN A 81 20.44 -5.79 5.63
CA GLN A 81 21.45 -4.85 5.14
C GLN A 81 20.84 -3.69 4.35
N ARG A 82 19.80 -3.94 3.53
CA ARG A 82 19.04 -2.90 2.83
C ARG A 82 18.38 -1.92 3.80
N PHE A 83 17.74 -2.41 4.86
CA PHE A 83 17.15 -1.56 5.89
C PHE A 83 18.18 -0.72 6.65
N LEU A 84 19.30 -1.33 7.07
CA LEU A 84 20.37 -0.60 7.75
C LEU A 84 20.99 0.48 6.85
N ARG A 85 21.08 0.23 5.53
CA ARG A 85 21.50 1.23 4.55
C ARG A 85 20.50 2.37 4.45
N PHE A 86 19.20 2.08 4.35
CA PHE A 86 18.15 3.11 4.42
C PHE A 86 18.26 3.96 5.68
N LYS A 87 18.43 3.33 6.85
CA LYS A 87 18.60 4.05 8.12
C LYS A 87 19.78 5.03 8.07
N ARG A 88 20.95 4.56 7.62
CA ARG A 88 22.17 5.39 7.57
C ARG A 88 22.14 6.48 6.51
N GLN A 89 21.60 6.19 5.33
CA GLN A 89 21.72 7.05 4.14
C GLN A 89 20.50 7.93 3.87
N LYS A 90 19.34 7.62 4.45
CA LYS A 90 18.08 8.35 4.22
C LYS A 90 17.46 8.84 5.53
N TYR A 91 17.25 7.95 6.50
CA TYR A 91 16.59 8.32 7.76
C TYR A 91 17.42 9.29 8.62
N LEU A 92 18.66 8.94 8.95
CA LEU A 92 19.49 9.76 9.84
C LEU A 92 19.80 11.16 9.27
N PRO A 93 20.11 11.32 7.97
CA PRO A 93 20.30 12.67 7.38
C PRO A 93 19.04 13.54 7.38
N GLU A 94 17.85 12.95 7.33
CA GLU A 94 16.56 13.67 7.32
C GLU A 94 15.74 13.42 8.60
N ILE A 95 16.41 13.25 9.76
CA ILE A 95 15.77 12.76 10.99
C ILE A 95 14.57 13.61 11.44
N GLU A 96 14.67 14.94 11.32
CA GLU A 96 13.60 15.87 11.70
C GLU A 96 12.34 15.66 10.83
N LYS A 97 12.52 15.47 9.53
CA LYS A 97 11.43 15.15 8.60
C LYS A 97 10.76 13.83 8.96
N PHE A 98 11.55 12.78 9.22
CA PHE A 98 10.99 11.49 9.61
C PHE A 98 10.30 11.52 10.99
N GLN A 99 10.80 12.32 11.93
CA GLN A 99 10.14 12.54 13.22
C GLN A 99 8.81 13.28 13.05
N ALA A 100 8.74 14.28 12.18
CA ALA A 100 7.48 14.94 11.84
C ALA A 100 6.48 13.96 11.20
N LEU A 101 6.94 13.15 10.24
CA LEU A 101 6.12 12.13 9.59
C LEU A 101 5.65 11.03 10.54
N ALA A 102 6.39 10.74 11.61
CA ALA A 102 5.98 9.78 12.63
C ALA A 102 4.79 10.28 13.48
N VAL A 103 4.57 11.61 13.55
CA VAL A 103 3.41 12.20 14.23
C VAL A 103 2.17 12.14 13.35
N ALA A 104 2.28 12.54 12.09
CA ALA A 104 1.17 12.56 11.15
C ALA A 104 1.63 12.53 9.69
N GLN A 105 0.76 12.00 8.83
CA GLN A 105 0.87 12.14 7.38
C GLN A 105 -0.14 13.16 6.86
N ALA A 106 0.22 13.90 5.81
CA ALA A 106 -0.66 14.82 5.11
C ALA A 106 -0.34 14.86 3.60
N PRO A 107 -0.41 13.71 2.90
CA PRO A 107 -0.09 13.64 1.48
C PRO A 107 -1.05 14.49 0.66
N LYS A 108 -0.55 15.14 -0.39
CA LYS A 108 -1.36 15.94 -1.32
C LYS A 108 -1.79 15.17 -2.56
N VAL A 109 -1.22 13.99 -2.76
CA VAL A 109 -1.46 13.13 -3.92
C VAL A 109 -1.88 11.75 -3.43
N MET A 110 -2.88 11.17 -4.09
CA MET A 110 -3.14 9.74 -4.05
C MET A 110 -2.73 9.11 -5.38
N VAL A 111 -2.09 7.93 -5.34
CA VAL A 111 -1.79 7.15 -6.53
C VAL A 111 -2.41 5.76 -6.43
N ILE A 112 -3.14 5.39 -7.48
CA ILE A 112 -3.67 4.05 -7.72
C ILE A 112 -2.79 3.44 -8.81
N GLY A 113 -1.87 2.57 -8.42
CA GLY A 113 -0.88 1.96 -9.31
C GLY A 113 -1.10 0.47 -9.53
N CYS A 114 -0.36 -0.10 -10.47
CA CYS A 114 -0.36 -1.56 -10.66
C CYS A 114 0.53 -2.24 -9.60
N ALA A 115 0.16 -3.45 -9.19
CA ALA A 115 0.95 -4.32 -8.32
C ALA A 115 2.23 -4.86 -9.02
N ASP A 116 2.39 -4.63 -10.32
CA ASP A 116 3.57 -5.01 -11.11
C ASP A 116 4.87 -4.51 -10.47
N SER A 117 5.80 -5.42 -10.19
CA SER A 117 7.03 -5.13 -9.45
C SER A 117 7.97 -4.15 -10.17
N ARG A 118 7.82 -3.97 -11.49
CA ARG A 118 8.62 -3.05 -12.30
C ARG A 118 8.14 -1.60 -12.18
N VAL A 119 6.91 -1.39 -11.71
CA VAL A 119 6.25 -0.08 -11.66
C VAL A 119 5.88 0.25 -10.22
N CYS A 120 6.82 0.86 -9.52
CA CYS A 120 6.59 1.44 -8.20
C CYS A 120 6.36 2.96 -8.36
N PRO A 121 5.14 3.48 -8.10
CA PRO A 121 4.86 4.90 -8.34
C PRO A 121 5.79 5.86 -7.60
N SER A 122 6.14 5.58 -6.34
CA SER A 122 7.08 6.42 -5.59
C SER A 122 8.48 6.44 -6.19
N TYR A 123 8.89 5.35 -6.83
CA TYR A 123 10.18 5.28 -7.52
C TYR A 123 10.12 6.01 -8.86
N VAL A 124 9.13 5.71 -9.70
CA VAL A 124 9.00 6.26 -11.06
C VAL A 124 8.72 7.77 -11.03
N LEU A 125 7.88 8.24 -10.11
CA LEU A 125 7.50 9.65 -10.00
C LEU A 125 8.33 10.43 -8.97
N GLY A 126 9.29 9.78 -8.31
CA GLY A 126 10.22 10.44 -7.38
C GLY A 126 9.62 10.91 -6.05
N PHE A 127 8.45 10.40 -5.65
CA PHE A 127 7.83 10.78 -4.38
C PHE A 127 8.70 10.45 -3.17
N GLN A 128 8.85 11.43 -2.29
CA GLN A 128 9.45 11.29 -0.98
C GLN A 128 8.44 10.74 0.05
N PRO A 129 8.92 10.19 1.19
CA PRO A 129 8.05 9.77 2.27
C PRO A 129 7.07 10.88 2.69
N GLY A 130 5.78 10.54 2.74
CA GLY A 130 4.70 11.46 3.12
C GLY A 130 4.06 12.25 1.98
N GLU A 131 4.63 12.24 0.76
CA GLU A 131 4.09 13.05 -0.35
C GLU A 131 2.88 12.41 -1.05
N ALA A 132 2.87 11.08 -1.15
CA ALA A 132 1.83 10.33 -1.86
C ALA A 132 1.24 9.19 -1.03
N PHE A 133 -0.09 9.15 -0.95
CA PHE A 133 -0.85 8.01 -0.43
C PHE A 133 -1.07 6.99 -1.56
N THR A 134 -0.44 5.82 -1.49
CA THR A 134 -0.40 4.88 -2.63
C THR A 134 -1.13 3.59 -2.31
N ILE A 135 -2.04 3.18 -3.21
CA ILE A 135 -2.61 1.83 -3.24
C ILE A 135 -2.22 1.16 -4.56
N ARG A 136 -1.93 -0.14 -4.51
CA ARG A 136 -1.55 -0.92 -5.69
C ARG A 136 -2.39 -2.19 -5.79
N ASN A 137 -2.99 -2.42 -6.95
CA ASN A 137 -3.77 -3.62 -7.24
C ASN A 137 -3.39 -4.18 -8.63
N VAL A 138 -3.88 -5.37 -8.99
CA VAL A 138 -3.61 -5.93 -10.32
C VAL A 138 -4.30 -5.06 -11.39
N ALA A 139 -3.50 -4.55 -12.34
CA ALA A 139 -3.96 -3.70 -13.43
C ALA A 139 -4.55 -2.33 -13.04
N ASN A 140 -4.18 -1.78 -11.87
CA ASN A 140 -4.52 -0.40 -11.44
C ASN A 140 -6.01 -0.03 -11.61
N LEU A 141 -6.90 -1.00 -11.40
CA LEU A 141 -8.33 -0.86 -11.68
C LEU A 141 -9.03 -0.13 -10.53
N VAL A 142 -9.99 0.72 -10.88
CA VAL A 142 -10.95 1.32 -9.95
C VAL A 142 -12.33 0.79 -10.31
N THR A 143 -13.05 0.23 -9.33
CA THR A 143 -14.42 -0.23 -9.55
C THR A 143 -15.42 0.92 -9.33
N PRO A 144 -16.61 0.88 -9.94
CA PRO A 144 -17.69 1.78 -9.56
C PRO A 144 -18.14 1.56 -8.10
N ILE A 145 -18.66 2.60 -7.46
CA ILE A 145 -19.12 2.52 -6.07
C ILE A 145 -20.19 1.43 -5.83
N GLN A 146 -21.04 1.13 -6.82
CA GLN A 146 -22.09 0.11 -6.69
C GLN A 146 -21.57 -1.33 -6.62
N ASN A 147 -20.29 -1.59 -6.92
CA ASN A 147 -19.71 -2.94 -6.92
C ASN A 147 -19.29 -3.43 -5.53
N GLY A 148 -19.62 -2.70 -4.45
CA GLY A 148 -19.27 -3.05 -3.08
C GLY A 148 -17.87 -2.57 -2.66
N SER A 149 -17.46 -2.95 -1.45
CA SER A 149 -16.17 -2.53 -0.87
C SER A 149 -15.00 -3.32 -1.45
N THR A 150 -13.89 -2.62 -1.67
CA THR A 150 -12.59 -3.16 -2.07
C THR A 150 -11.50 -2.42 -1.29
N GLU A 151 -10.29 -2.97 -1.25
CA GLU A 151 -9.14 -2.30 -0.67
C GLU A 151 -8.88 -0.95 -1.35
N THR A 152 -9.13 -0.88 -2.67
CA THR A 152 -8.91 0.33 -3.47
C THR A 152 -9.89 1.43 -3.13
N ASN A 153 -11.20 1.13 -3.03
CA ASN A 153 -12.19 2.16 -2.71
C ASN A 153 -12.17 2.58 -1.23
N SER A 154 -11.78 1.68 -0.33
CA SER A 154 -11.55 2.02 1.08
C SER A 154 -10.36 2.97 1.23
N ALA A 155 -9.25 2.70 0.53
CA ALA A 155 -8.08 3.58 0.48
C ALA A 155 -8.44 4.95 -0.14
N LEU A 156 -9.28 4.95 -1.17
CA LEU A 156 -9.75 6.15 -1.86
C LEU A 156 -10.62 7.03 -0.95
N GLU A 157 -11.57 6.44 -0.23
CA GLU A 157 -12.40 7.17 0.72
C GLU A 157 -11.54 7.80 1.83
N PHE A 158 -10.60 7.04 2.39
CA PHE A 158 -9.68 7.55 3.40
C PHE A 158 -8.81 8.71 2.87
N ALA A 159 -8.23 8.56 1.68
CA ALA A 159 -7.39 9.59 1.08
C ALA A 159 -8.16 10.89 0.82
N VAL A 160 -9.39 10.81 0.31
CA VAL A 160 -10.16 12.00 -0.10
C VAL A 160 -10.93 12.63 1.07
N THR A 161 -11.50 11.82 1.96
CA THR A 161 -12.36 12.33 3.05
C THR A 161 -11.59 12.62 4.32
N THR A 162 -10.57 11.83 4.64
CA THR A 162 -9.75 11.98 5.85
C THR A 162 -8.47 12.76 5.57
N LEU A 163 -7.67 12.33 4.58
CA LEU A 163 -6.39 12.98 4.27
C LEU A 163 -6.53 14.22 3.38
N GLN A 164 -7.69 14.40 2.75
CA GLN A 164 -8.01 15.54 1.89
C GLN A 164 -6.98 15.74 0.77
N VAL A 165 -6.58 14.65 0.10
CA VAL A 165 -5.69 14.73 -1.07
C VAL A 165 -6.30 15.63 -2.15
N GLU A 166 -5.45 16.38 -2.84
CA GLU A 166 -5.85 17.36 -3.86
C GLU A 166 -5.72 16.79 -5.29
N ASN A 167 -4.91 15.73 -5.44
CA ASN A 167 -4.68 15.06 -6.72
C ASN A 167 -4.87 13.56 -6.59
N ILE A 168 -5.58 12.94 -7.53
CA ILE A 168 -5.72 11.49 -7.66
C ILE A 168 -5.13 11.08 -9.01
N ILE A 169 -4.20 10.13 -9.00
CA ILE A 169 -3.54 9.62 -10.20
C ILE A 169 -3.86 8.14 -10.34
N VAL A 170 -4.45 7.74 -11.47
CA VAL A 170 -4.53 6.33 -11.90
C VAL A 170 -3.35 6.06 -12.83
N MET A 171 -2.38 5.27 -12.37
CA MET A 171 -1.16 5.00 -13.10
C MET A 171 -1.12 3.55 -13.59
N GLY A 172 -1.36 3.36 -14.88
CA GLY A 172 -1.10 2.11 -15.57
C GLY A 172 0.22 2.13 -16.34
N HIS A 173 0.51 1.04 -17.02
CA HIS A 173 1.81 0.83 -17.64
C HIS A 173 1.78 -0.13 -18.81
N SER A 174 2.84 -0.10 -19.64
CA SER A 174 3.00 -1.04 -20.74
C SER A 174 3.28 -2.47 -20.29
N ASN A 175 2.89 -3.45 -21.10
CA ASN A 175 3.10 -4.88 -20.87
C ASN A 175 2.53 -5.35 -19.52
N CYS A 176 1.30 -4.92 -19.21
CA CYS A 176 0.61 -5.24 -17.97
C CYS A 176 0.03 -6.65 -17.99
N GLY A 177 0.57 -7.54 -17.15
CA GLY A 177 0.11 -8.94 -17.06
C GLY A 177 -1.38 -9.07 -16.68
N GLY A 178 -1.91 -8.16 -15.87
CA GLY A 178 -3.33 -8.15 -15.50
C GLY A 178 -4.25 -7.79 -16.68
N ILE A 179 -3.84 -6.84 -17.53
CA ILE A 179 -4.59 -6.50 -18.75
C ILE A 179 -4.45 -7.60 -19.79
N ALA A 180 -3.29 -8.23 -19.94
CA ALA A 180 -3.13 -9.40 -20.80
C ALA A 180 -4.06 -10.55 -20.35
N ALA A 181 -4.17 -10.79 -19.03
CA ALA A 181 -5.10 -11.77 -18.48
C ALA A 181 -6.57 -11.40 -18.77
N LEU A 182 -6.95 -10.12 -18.61
CA LEU A 182 -8.27 -9.63 -19.00
C LEU A 182 -8.56 -9.89 -20.48
N MET A 183 -7.63 -9.54 -21.37
CA MET A 183 -7.81 -9.70 -22.82
C MET A 183 -7.95 -11.17 -23.22
N ASN A 184 -7.20 -12.07 -22.58
CA ASN A 184 -7.30 -13.52 -22.79
C ASN A 184 -8.56 -14.17 -22.16
N HIS A 185 -9.20 -13.52 -21.18
CA HIS A 185 -10.35 -14.09 -20.48
C HIS A 185 -11.53 -14.38 -21.41
N GLN A 186 -11.99 -15.63 -21.48
CA GLN A 186 -13.18 -15.98 -22.28
C GLN A 186 -14.45 -15.54 -21.55
N ASN A 187 -15.38 -14.87 -22.23
CA ASN A 187 -16.58 -14.27 -21.61
C ASN A 187 -17.60 -15.30 -21.05
N HIS A 188 -17.31 -16.60 -21.07
CA HIS A 188 -18.28 -17.69 -20.87
C HIS A 188 -18.01 -18.63 -19.69
N GLN A 189 -17.02 -18.37 -18.82
CA GLN A 189 -16.71 -19.26 -17.70
C GLN A 189 -16.99 -18.62 -16.34
N GLU A 190 -18.21 -18.83 -15.82
CA GLU A 190 -18.61 -18.34 -14.49
C GLU A 190 -18.29 -19.33 -13.35
N GLN A 191 -18.05 -20.61 -13.64
CA GLN A 191 -18.00 -21.65 -12.59
C GLN A 191 -16.61 -22.00 -12.05
N HIS A 192 -15.51 -21.62 -12.73
CA HIS A 192 -14.14 -21.95 -12.32
C HIS A 192 -13.13 -20.79 -12.43
N SER A 193 -13.57 -19.53 -12.30
CA SER A 193 -12.66 -18.39 -12.38
C SER A 193 -11.86 -18.18 -11.09
N SER A 194 -10.54 -18.09 -11.25
CA SER A 194 -9.59 -17.69 -10.20
C SER A 194 -9.92 -16.29 -9.64
N LEU A 195 -9.37 -15.96 -8.47
CA LEU A 195 -9.52 -14.61 -7.89
C LEU A 195 -9.03 -13.51 -8.84
N VAL A 196 -7.94 -13.76 -9.57
CA VAL A 196 -7.37 -12.81 -10.52
C VAL A 196 -8.31 -12.62 -11.71
N GLU A 197 -8.83 -13.70 -12.28
CA GLU A 197 -9.78 -13.63 -13.40
C GLU A 197 -11.04 -12.83 -13.00
N ARG A 198 -11.62 -13.12 -11.84
CA ARG A 198 -12.75 -12.33 -11.32
C ARG A 198 -12.40 -10.86 -11.11
N TRP A 199 -11.20 -10.57 -10.60
CA TRP A 199 -10.75 -9.20 -10.37
C TRP A 199 -10.57 -8.42 -11.67
N VAL A 200 -9.85 -8.97 -12.65
CA VAL A 200 -9.53 -8.22 -13.87
C VAL A 200 -10.77 -7.93 -14.72
N MET A 201 -11.84 -8.71 -14.56
CA MET A 201 -13.15 -8.45 -15.18
C MET A 201 -13.79 -7.12 -14.76
N ASN A 202 -13.29 -6.45 -13.71
CA ASN A 202 -13.65 -5.05 -13.46
C ASN A 202 -13.25 -4.11 -14.61
N GLY A 203 -12.28 -4.50 -15.45
CA GLY A 203 -11.89 -3.81 -16.69
C GLY A 203 -12.66 -4.25 -17.95
N LYS A 204 -13.74 -5.04 -17.82
CA LYS A 204 -14.47 -5.61 -18.97
C LYS A 204 -14.91 -4.55 -20.00
N ALA A 205 -15.32 -3.36 -19.56
CA ALA A 205 -15.75 -2.30 -20.47
C ALA A 205 -14.61 -1.85 -21.41
N ALA A 206 -13.41 -1.62 -20.87
CA ALA A 206 -12.21 -1.31 -21.65
C ALA A 206 -11.85 -2.43 -22.65
N LYS A 207 -11.94 -3.70 -22.23
CA LYS A 207 -11.76 -4.84 -23.12
C LYS A 207 -12.75 -4.81 -24.29
N LEU A 208 -14.04 -4.65 -24.00
CA LEU A 208 -15.08 -4.69 -25.04
C LEU A 208 -14.91 -3.57 -26.06
N ARG A 209 -14.60 -2.35 -25.61
CA ARG A 209 -14.31 -1.23 -26.53
C ARG A 209 -13.07 -1.49 -27.38
N THR A 210 -11.99 -1.97 -26.76
CA THR A 210 -10.77 -2.34 -27.48
C THR A 210 -11.05 -3.40 -28.55
N GLN A 211 -11.81 -4.44 -28.22
CA GLN A 211 -12.15 -5.50 -29.19
C GLN A 211 -13.06 -4.99 -30.31
N ALA A 212 -14.00 -4.10 -30.00
CA ALA A 212 -14.87 -3.51 -31.00
C ALA A 212 -14.08 -2.68 -32.03
N ASP A 213 -13.14 -1.85 -31.56
CA ASP A 213 -12.43 -0.90 -32.41
C ASP A 213 -11.18 -1.51 -33.07
N LEU A 214 -10.54 -2.48 -32.42
CA LEU A 214 -9.17 -2.92 -32.73
C LEU A 214 -9.01 -4.45 -32.87
N SER A 215 -10.10 -5.19 -33.09
CA SER A 215 -10.05 -6.66 -33.29
C SER A 215 -9.16 -7.12 -34.45
N HIS A 216 -8.86 -6.24 -35.40
CA HIS A 216 -8.01 -6.50 -36.55
C HIS A 216 -6.50 -6.40 -36.23
N LEU A 217 -6.13 -5.83 -35.08
CA LEU A 217 -4.73 -5.68 -34.66
C LEU A 217 -4.22 -6.94 -33.96
N SER A 218 -2.89 -7.03 -33.81
CA SER A 218 -2.27 -8.10 -33.03
C SER A 218 -2.73 -8.09 -31.57
N PHE A 219 -2.61 -9.24 -30.89
CA PHE A 219 -2.99 -9.35 -29.48
C PHE A 219 -2.23 -8.35 -28.59
N ASP A 220 -0.94 -8.14 -28.85
CA ASP A 220 -0.11 -7.21 -28.08
C ASP A 220 -0.53 -5.75 -28.30
N GLU A 221 -0.89 -5.39 -29.52
CA GLU A 221 -1.44 -4.06 -29.83
C GLU A 221 -2.81 -3.85 -29.17
N GLN A 222 -3.67 -4.88 -29.17
CA GLN A 222 -4.93 -4.82 -28.44
C GLN A 222 -4.68 -4.66 -26.93
N CYS A 223 -3.74 -5.40 -26.33
CA CYS A 223 -3.37 -5.23 -24.93
C CYS A 223 -2.88 -3.81 -24.63
N LYS A 224 -1.98 -3.27 -25.46
CA LYS A 224 -1.46 -1.91 -25.32
C LYS A 224 -2.56 -0.85 -25.34
N ASN A 225 -3.57 -1.02 -26.19
CA ASN A 225 -4.70 -0.10 -26.25
C ASN A 225 -5.65 -0.31 -25.06
N CYS A 226 -5.90 -1.57 -24.65
CA CYS A 226 -6.72 -1.89 -23.50
C CYS A 226 -6.12 -1.36 -22.19
N GLU A 227 -4.79 -1.36 -22.05
CA GLU A 227 -4.10 -0.74 -20.92
C GLU A 227 -4.51 0.74 -20.78
N LYS A 228 -4.48 1.49 -21.90
CA LYS A 228 -4.90 2.89 -21.91
C LYS A 228 -6.39 3.04 -21.65
N GLU A 229 -7.24 2.25 -22.30
CA GLU A 229 -8.70 2.28 -22.10
C GLU A 229 -9.10 1.96 -20.66
N SER A 230 -8.42 1.02 -20.00
CA SER A 230 -8.68 0.66 -18.60
C SER A 230 -8.32 1.77 -17.61
N ILE A 231 -7.26 2.55 -17.89
CA ILE A 231 -6.92 3.76 -17.13
C ILE A 231 -8.05 4.79 -17.28
N LYS A 232 -8.50 5.03 -18.52
CA LYS A 232 -9.58 5.99 -18.79
C LYS A 232 -10.87 5.58 -18.08
N ASP A 233 -11.24 4.31 -18.14
CA ASP A 233 -12.40 3.77 -17.42
C ASP A 233 -12.26 3.92 -15.91
N SER A 234 -11.09 3.60 -15.36
CA SER A 234 -10.84 3.73 -13.93
C SER A 234 -10.92 5.18 -13.47
N VAL A 235 -10.45 6.13 -14.29
CA VAL A 235 -10.63 7.57 -14.04
C VAL A 235 -12.11 7.95 -14.07
N MET A 236 -12.88 7.45 -15.02
CA MET A 236 -14.34 7.68 -15.08
C MET A 236 -15.08 7.00 -13.93
N ASN A 237 -14.61 5.88 -13.41
CA ASN A 237 -15.21 5.24 -12.25
C ASN A 237 -15.06 6.10 -10.98
N LEU A 238 -14.01 6.93 -10.87
CA LEU A 238 -13.83 7.85 -9.74
C LEU A 238 -14.97 8.87 -9.60
N ILE A 239 -15.58 9.32 -10.69
CA ILE A 239 -16.72 10.27 -10.60
C ILE A 239 -18.04 9.59 -10.21
N THR A 240 -18.09 8.25 -10.13
CA THR A 240 -19.25 7.53 -9.61
C THR A 240 -19.39 7.72 -8.09
N TYR A 241 -18.30 8.08 -7.42
CA TYR A 241 -18.27 8.39 -5.99
C TYR A 241 -18.72 9.83 -5.75
N PRO A 242 -19.89 10.07 -5.10
CA PRO A 242 -20.41 11.43 -4.93
C PRO A 242 -19.42 12.36 -4.22
N TRP A 243 -18.72 11.86 -3.20
CA TRP A 243 -17.73 12.62 -2.44
C TRP A 243 -16.47 12.98 -3.24
N ILE A 244 -16.15 12.28 -4.32
CA ILE A 244 -15.10 12.70 -5.26
C ILE A 244 -15.67 13.67 -6.27
N ARG A 245 -16.76 13.29 -6.93
CA ARG A 245 -17.41 14.06 -7.98
C ARG A 245 -17.68 15.49 -7.55
N ASP A 246 -18.22 15.67 -6.35
CA ASP A 246 -18.59 16.99 -5.85
C ASP A 246 -17.34 17.84 -5.52
N ARG A 247 -16.25 17.22 -5.06
CA ARG A 247 -14.94 17.89 -4.85
C ARG A 247 -14.27 18.28 -6.18
N VAL A 248 -14.37 17.44 -7.21
CA VAL A 248 -13.89 17.78 -8.55
C VAL A 248 -14.66 18.98 -9.11
N LYS A 249 -15.99 19.01 -8.96
CA LYS A 249 -16.82 20.15 -9.40
C LYS A 249 -16.47 21.45 -8.68
N ARG A 250 -16.06 21.39 -7.40
CA ARG A 250 -15.57 22.54 -6.64
C ARG A 250 -14.12 22.91 -6.94
N GLY A 251 -13.40 22.12 -7.73
CA GLY A 251 -11.99 22.33 -8.04
C GLY A 251 -11.01 21.95 -6.91
N GLU A 252 -11.51 21.29 -5.87
CA GLU A 252 -10.72 20.85 -4.71
C GLU A 252 -9.88 19.60 -5.02
N VAL A 253 -10.37 18.74 -5.91
CA VAL A 253 -9.71 17.51 -6.34
C VAL A 253 -9.51 17.51 -7.84
N LYS A 254 -8.29 17.16 -8.28
CA LYS A 254 -7.92 16.98 -9.69
C LYS A 254 -7.64 15.50 -9.95
N ILE A 255 -8.17 14.96 -11.04
CA ILE A 255 -8.00 13.55 -11.39
C ILE A 255 -7.20 13.43 -12.68
N HIS A 256 -6.21 12.54 -12.66
CA HIS A 256 -5.29 12.31 -13.75
C HIS A 256 -5.21 10.81 -14.06
N GLY A 257 -5.10 10.47 -15.34
CA GLY A 257 -4.72 9.15 -15.80
C GLY A 257 -3.31 9.20 -16.37
N CYS A 258 -2.45 8.24 -16.03
CA CYS A 258 -1.09 8.16 -16.52
C CYS A 258 -0.79 6.77 -17.08
N TYR A 259 -0.16 6.70 -18.24
CA TYR A 259 0.34 5.48 -18.87
C TYR A 259 1.86 5.55 -18.97
N TYR A 260 2.54 4.75 -18.17
CA TYR A 260 4.00 4.65 -18.15
C TYR A 260 4.49 3.56 -19.10
N ASN A 261 5.30 3.91 -20.10
CA ASN A 261 5.91 2.93 -20.97
C ASN A 261 7.29 2.50 -20.44
N LEU A 262 7.42 1.23 -20.04
CA LEU A 262 8.67 0.69 -19.51
C LEU A 262 9.80 0.61 -20.56
N SER A 263 9.48 0.52 -21.86
CA SER A 263 10.50 0.28 -22.88
C SER A 263 11.31 1.53 -23.22
N ASP A 264 10.66 2.68 -23.23
CA ASP A 264 11.25 3.97 -23.64
C ASP A 264 11.23 5.02 -22.53
N CYS A 265 10.76 4.66 -21.32
CA CYS A 265 10.63 5.54 -20.17
C CYS A 265 9.71 6.75 -20.39
N SER A 266 8.82 6.71 -21.39
CA SER A 266 7.84 7.77 -21.62
C SER A 266 6.64 7.66 -20.67
N LEU A 267 6.02 8.81 -20.39
CA LEU A 267 4.78 8.88 -19.63
C LEU A 267 3.74 9.71 -20.38
N GLU A 268 2.64 9.08 -20.74
CA GLU A 268 1.49 9.74 -21.33
C GLU A 268 0.47 10.05 -20.24
N LYS A 269 0.01 11.30 -20.16
CA LYS A 269 -0.91 11.78 -19.11
C LYS A 269 -2.17 12.38 -19.71
N TRP A 270 -3.30 12.12 -19.08
CA TRP A 270 -4.60 12.76 -19.32
C TRP A 270 -5.15 13.38 -18.04
N ARG A 271 -6.01 14.39 -18.19
CA ARG A 271 -6.73 15.02 -17.08
C ARG A 271 -8.23 14.87 -17.26
N LEU A 272 -8.93 14.57 -16.17
CA LEU A 272 -10.38 14.67 -16.12
C LEU A 272 -10.81 16.13 -16.10
N SER A 273 -11.66 16.51 -17.05
CA SER A 273 -12.31 17.80 -17.15
C SER A 273 -13.82 17.66 -16.98
N SER A 274 -14.45 18.74 -16.50
CA SER A 274 -15.91 18.83 -16.41
C SER A 274 -16.44 19.72 -17.52
N ASP A 275 -17.50 19.26 -18.19
CA ASP A 275 -18.26 20.09 -19.11
C ASP A 275 -19.23 20.96 -18.31
N LYS A 276 -19.01 22.28 -18.35
CA LYS A 276 -19.85 23.26 -17.66
C LYS A 276 -21.28 23.30 -18.23
N ASN A 277 -21.47 22.90 -19.48
CA ASN A 277 -22.75 23.02 -20.18
C ASN A 277 -23.68 21.83 -19.92
N ASN A 278 -23.15 20.61 -19.83
CA ASN A 278 -23.95 19.40 -19.65
C ASN A 278 -23.68 18.66 -18.32
N ASN A 279 -22.92 19.27 -17.40
CA ASN A 279 -22.58 18.69 -16.11
C ASN A 279 -21.87 17.31 -16.21
N GLY A 280 -21.32 17.01 -17.39
CA GLY A 280 -20.65 15.76 -17.74
C GLY A 280 -19.15 15.85 -17.46
N PHE A 281 -18.46 14.71 -17.58
CA PHE A 281 -17.01 14.65 -17.46
C PHE A 281 -16.41 13.95 -18.67
N PHE A 282 -15.20 14.36 -19.03
CA PHE A 282 -14.45 13.80 -20.15
C PHE A 282 -12.95 13.91 -19.89
N LEU A 283 -12.16 13.13 -20.61
CA LEU A 283 -10.70 13.20 -20.54
C LEU A 283 -10.16 14.19 -21.57
N SER A 284 -9.20 14.99 -21.16
CA SER A 284 -8.58 16.07 -21.93
C SER A 284 -7.12 16.27 -21.50
N ASP A 285 -6.48 17.36 -21.94
CA ASP A 285 -5.11 17.74 -21.58
C ASP A 285 -4.10 16.60 -21.69
N ARG A 286 -4.12 15.96 -22.87
CA ARG A 286 -3.19 14.88 -23.22
C ARG A 286 -1.79 15.46 -23.36
N GLU A 287 -0.87 14.98 -22.55
CA GLU A 287 0.55 15.34 -22.55
C GLU A 287 1.40 14.07 -22.68
N ILE A 288 2.57 14.20 -23.29
CA ILE A 288 3.59 13.14 -23.35
C ILE A 288 4.87 13.71 -22.76
N TRP A 289 5.43 13.02 -21.77
CA TRP A 289 6.72 13.32 -21.17
C TRP A 289 7.70 12.25 -21.64
N SER A 290 8.80 12.66 -22.29
CA SER A 290 9.80 11.79 -22.93
C SER A 290 11.20 12.31 -22.70
#